data_AF-A0A672LP72-F1
#
_entry.id   AF-A0A672LP72-F1
#
_cell.length_a   1.000
_cell.length_b   1.000
_cell.length_c   1.000
_cell.angle_alpha   90.00
_cell.angle_beta   90.00
_cell.angle_gamma   90.00
#
_symmetry.space_group_name_H-M   'P 1'
#
loop_
_entity.id
_entity.type
_entity.pdbx_description
1 polymer ?
#
loop_
_entity_poly.entity_id
_entity_poly.type
_entity_poly.pdbx_seq_one_letter_code
_entity_poly.pdbx_strand_id
1 'polypeptide(L)'
;MATFISVPLKKSSEVDLVKPLSKFVTATYPPGEEQTEYLRAVEELNKLRKSALGRPLDKHESSLEILLRYYDQLCAIEPKFPFPELCLTFTWKDAFDKGSLFGGSVKLALASVGYEKTCVLFNVGALASQIASEQNLDNDEGLKTAAKFYQLASGAFAHIKDTVLSALNREPTMDISPETVGTLSQIMLSQAQEVFVLKATADKMKDAIVAKLANQAADYYGDAFKQCQYKENLPKEVLPVLAAKHCMMQATAELHQSALANQKKKFGEEIARLQHATELVKTAASRYDEYVNVKDLSDKINRALTAAKKDNDFIYHDRVPEVKDLEHIGKASLVKATAVQTPLSQKFSDLFEKMVPMAVQQSVSAANSRKADTVNRLIGSMREATNLCNGVLASLNLPAALEDLSGDAVPQSILEKSRAVVQQGGLQSIEQLIKDLPELLQRNREILDEVMHTFTIYP
;
A
#
# COMPACT_ATOMS: atom_id res chain seq x y z
N MET A 1 10.57 -15.42 -29.91
CA MET A 1 9.89 -14.50 -28.96
C MET A 1 9.96 -15.13 -27.59
N ALA A 2 10.59 -14.45 -26.62
CA ALA A 2 10.63 -14.93 -25.25
C ALA A 2 9.28 -14.68 -24.58
N THR A 3 8.55 -15.74 -24.26
CA THR A 3 7.23 -15.65 -23.62
C THR A 3 7.42 -15.37 -22.13
N PHE A 4 7.21 -14.12 -21.72
CA PHE A 4 7.19 -13.70 -20.33
C PHE A 4 5.74 -13.56 -19.84
N ILE A 5 5.48 -13.91 -18.58
CA ILE A 5 4.15 -13.79 -17.99
C ILE A 5 3.96 -12.33 -17.53
N SER A 6 2.82 -11.75 -17.84
CA SER A 6 2.37 -10.47 -17.30
C SER A 6 0.96 -10.60 -16.74
N VAL A 7 0.61 -9.71 -15.81
CA VAL A 7 -0.65 -9.75 -15.08
C VAL A 7 -1.61 -8.69 -15.63
N PRO A 8 -2.89 -9.01 -15.87
CA PRO A 8 -3.89 -8.01 -16.26
C PRO A 8 -4.20 -7.05 -15.10
N LEU A 9 -4.58 -5.82 -15.44
CA LEU A 9 -5.02 -4.83 -14.44
C LEU A 9 -6.42 -5.17 -13.91
N LYS A 10 -6.62 -5.00 -12.60
CA LYS A 10 -7.96 -4.92 -11.98
C LYS A 10 -8.69 -3.69 -12.49
N LYS A 11 -10.01 -3.82 -12.59
CA LYS A 11 -10.91 -2.72 -13.01
C LYS A 11 -11.70 -2.22 -11.81
N SER A 12 -11.72 -0.90 -11.63
CA SER A 12 -12.53 -0.23 -10.61
C SER A 12 -13.77 0.41 -11.24
N SER A 13 -14.85 0.51 -10.48
CA SER A 13 -15.95 1.44 -10.77
C SER A 13 -15.56 2.89 -10.46
N GLU A 14 -16.27 3.86 -11.05
CA GLU A 14 -16.16 5.27 -10.64
C GLU A 14 -16.66 5.45 -9.20
N VAL A 15 -15.99 6.33 -8.46
CA VAL A 15 -16.30 6.68 -7.07
C VAL A 15 -16.16 8.18 -6.95
N ASP A 16 -17.16 8.84 -6.38
CA ASP A 16 -17.11 10.25 -6.05
C ASP A 16 -16.37 10.44 -4.72
N LEU A 17 -15.08 10.82 -4.81
CA LEU A 17 -14.30 11.19 -3.64
C LEU A 17 -14.64 12.59 -3.11
N VAL A 18 -15.18 13.47 -3.96
CA VAL A 18 -15.33 14.88 -3.66
C VAL A 18 -16.37 15.08 -2.58
N LYS A 19 -17.59 14.59 -2.81
CA LYS A 19 -18.72 14.84 -1.90
C LYS A 19 -18.45 14.46 -0.43
N PRO A 20 -18.00 13.23 -0.10
CA PRO A 20 -17.77 12.86 1.30
C PRO A 20 -16.56 13.56 1.92
N LEU A 21 -15.44 13.71 1.19
CA LEU A 21 -14.25 14.38 1.72
C LEU A 21 -14.48 15.87 1.92
N SER A 22 -15.11 16.55 0.95
CA SER A 22 -15.48 17.97 1.07
C SER A 22 -16.45 18.20 2.23
N LYS A 23 -17.44 17.32 2.43
CA LYS A 23 -18.35 17.41 3.58
C LYS A 23 -17.57 17.36 4.91
N PHE A 24 -16.59 16.47 5.04
CA PHE A 24 -15.74 16.40 6.23
C PHE A 24 -14.90 17.66 6.41
N VAL A 25 -14.26 18.16 5.34
CA VAL A 25 -13.45 19.37 5.37
C VAL A 25 -14.28 20.58 5.82
N THR A 26 -15.47 20.77 5.25
CA THR A 26 -16.36 21.88 5.59
C THR A 26 -16.86 21.81 7.05
N ALA A 27 -17.10 20.61 7.57
CA ALA A 27 -17.54 20.42 8.95
C ALA A 27 -16.42 20.60 9.98
N THR A 28 -15.17 20.31 9.61
CA THR A 28 -14.04 20.27 10.54
C THR A 28 -13.27 21.58 10.60
N TYR A 29 -13.13 22.28 9.47
CA TYR A 29 -12.34 23.50 9.35
C TYR A 29 -13.24 24.72 9.20
N PRO A 30 -12.94 25.85 9.85
CA PRO A 30 -13.71 27.08 9.68
C PRO A 30 -13.56 27.63 8.24
N PRO A 31 -14.57 28.36 7.72
CA PRO A 31 -14.47 29.01 6.42
C PRO A 31 -13.25 29.94 6.33
N GLY A 32 -12.39 29.72 5.33
CA GLY A 32 -11.15 30.48 5.17
C GLY A 32 -10.22 29.91 4.09
N GLU A 33 -8.98 30.42 4.05
CA GLU A 33 -7.97 30.02 3.07
C GLU A 33 -7.59 28.54 3.20
N GLU A 34 -7.38 28.06 4.43
CA GLU A 34 -7.02 26.66 4.71
C GLU A 34 -8.11 25.68 4.24
N GLN A 35 -9.38 25.94 4.59
CA GLN A 35 -10.50 25.12 4.12
C GLN A 35 -10.57 25.09 2.59
N THR A 36 -10.34 26.24 1.93
CA THR A 36 -10.34 26.35 0.46
C THR A 36 -9.20 25.54 -0.16
N GLU A 37 -8.00 25.55 0.42
CA GLU A 37 -6.86 24.75 -0.02
C GLU A 37 -7.17 23.25 0.06
N TYR A 38 -7.75 22.78 1.16
CA TYR A 38 -8.15 21.37 1.32
C TYR A 38 -9.25 20.96 0.34
N LEU A 39 -10.24 21.81 0.08
CA LEU A 39 -11.28 21.51 -0.91
C LEU A 39 -10.70 21.41 -2.33
N ARG A 40 -9.71 22.23 -2.69
CA ARG A 40 -8.96 22.08 -3.96
C ARG A 40 -8.16 20.78 -3.99
N ALA A 41 -7.50 20.42 -2.90
CA ALA A 41 -6.76 19.15 -2.77
C ALA A 41 -7.68 17.93 -2.96
N VAL A 42 -8.92 17.99 -2.45
CA VAL A 42 -9.95 16.94 -2.67
C VAL A 42 -10.29 16.78 -4.15
N GLU A 43 -10.47 17.88 -4.87
CA GLU A 43 -10.72 17.85 -6.32
C GLU A 43 -9.54 17.25 -7.10
N GLU A 44 -8.31 17.64 -6.74
CA GLU A 44 -7.09 17.09 -7.36
C GLU A 44 -6.91 15.59 -7.07
N LEU A 45 -7.24 15.13 -5.85
CA LEU A 45 -7.25 13.71 -5.52
C LEU A 45 -8.27 12.94 -6.36
N ASN A 46 -9.48 13.47 -6.56
CA ASN A 46 -10.50 12.85 -7.39
C ASN A 46 -10.04 12.75 -8.86
N LYS A 47 -9.44 13.81 -9.41
CA LYS A 47 -8.86 13.81 -10.77
C LYS A 47 -7.72 12.80 -10.88
N LEU A 48 -6.86 12.69 -9.86
CA LEU A 48 -5.78 11.71 -9.83
C LEU A 48 -6.33 10.28 -9.85
N ARG A 49 -7.37 9.97 -9.06
CA ARG A 49 -8.05 8.68 -9.12
C ARG A 49 -8.60 8.38 -10.51
N LYS A 50 -9.29 9.34 -11.15
CA LYS A 50 -9.81 9.16 -12.51
C LYS A 50 -8.71 8.94 -13.54
N SER A 51 -7.57 9.61 -13.39
CA SER A 51 -6.41 9.45 -14.27
C SER A 51 -5.73 8.09 -14.10
N ALA A 52 -5.65 7.60 -12.86
CA ALA A 52 -5.03 6.33 -12.50
C ALA A 52 -5.91 5.12 -12.85
N LEU A 53 -7.24 5.22 -12.68
CA LEU A 53 -8.15 4.06 -12.71
C LEU A 53 -9.32 4.17 -13.71
N GLY A 54 -9.64 5.38 -14.17
CA GLY A 54 -10.85 5.67 -14.97
C GLY A 54 -10.71 5.37 -16.47
N ARG A 55 -9.49 5.08 -16.95
CA ARG A 55 -9.21 4.76 -18.36
C ARG A 55 -8.21 3.60 -18.46
N PRO A 56 -8.20 2.86 -19.59
CA PRO A 56 -7.09 1.97 -19.90
C PRO A 56 -5.76 2.72 -19.82
N LEU A 57 -4.78 2.11 -19.16
CA LEU A 57 -3.45 2.68 -19.02
C LEU A 57 -2.53 2.15 -20.12
N ASP A 58 -1.75 3.05 -20.71
CA ASP A 58 -0.68 2.67 -21.62
C ASP A 58 0.43 1.95 -20.84
N LYS A 59 1.10 0.99 -21.49
CA LYS A 59 2.19 0.20 -20.91
C LYS A 59 3.50 0.98 -20.92
N HIS A 60 3.51 2.09 -20.19
CA HIS A 60 4.62 3.04 -20.16
C HIS A 60 4.85 3.56 -18.74
N GLU A 61 6.10 3.95 -18.43
CA GLU A 61 6.50 4.42 -17.10
C GLU A 61 5.67 5.62 -16.62
N SER A 62 5.24 6.49 -17.52
CA SER A 62 4.38 7.64 -17.18
C SER A 62 3.02 7.22 -16.62
N SER A 63 2.42 6.15 -17.14
CA SER A 63 1.16 5.60 -16.61
C SER A 63 1.37 4.94 -15.27
N LEU A 64 2.50 4.25 -15.10
CA LEU A 64 2.90 3.66 -13.82
C LEU A 64 3.12 4.73 -12.76
N GLU A 65 3.76 5.84 -13.12
CA GLU A 65 4.00 6.97 -12.20
C GLU A 65 2.69 7.58 -11.68
N ILE A 66 1.66 7.67 -12.52
CA ILE A 66 0.32 8.13 -12.10
C ILE A 66 -0.29 7.16 -11.08
N LEU A 67 -0.17 5.84 -11.28
CA LEU A 67 -0.63 4.84 -10.32
C LEU A 67 0.14 4.90 -8.99
N LEU A 68 1.48 5.01 -9.07
CA LEU A 68 2.34 5.13 -7.89
C LEU A 68 1.99 6.37 -7.06
N ARG A 69 1.83 7.53 -7.72
CA ARG A 69 1.45 8.77 -7.07
C ARG A 69 0.07 8.67 -6.41
N TYR A 70 -0.89 7.98 -7.06
CA TYR A 70 -2.20 7.74 -6.46
C TYR A 70 -2.10 6.84 -5.22
N TYR A 71 -1.31 5.76 -5.28
CA TYR A 71 -1.05 4.89 -4.13
C TYR A 71 -0.43 5.65 -2.95
N ASP A 72 0.60 6.47 -3.20
CA ASP A 72 1.25 7.27 -2.17
C ASP A 72 0.29 8.28 -1.56
N GLN A 73 -0.55 8.92 -2.37
CA GLN A 73 -1.55 9.85 -1.87
C GLN A 73 -2.59 9.16 -0.99
N LEU A 74 -3.05 7.95 -1.35
CA LEU A 74 -3.94 7.15 -0.50
C LEU A 74 -3.30 6.82 0.86
N CYS A 75 -2.02 6.47 0.87
CA CYS A 75 -1.29 6.22 2.12
C CYS A 75 -1.15 7.50 2.97
N ALA A 76 -0.92 8.65 2.34
CA ALA A 76 -0.76 9.93 3.03
C ALA A 76 -2.07 10.46 3.64
N ILE A 77 -3.23 10.22 2.99
CA ILE A 77 -4.54 10.69 3.49
C ILE A 77 -5.17 9.78 4.54
N GLU A 78 -4.82 8.49 4.59
CA GLU A 78 -5.38 7.51 5.53
C GLU A 78 -5.41 8.00 7.00
N PRO A 79 -4.34 8.58 7.57
CA PRO A 79 -4.37 9.08 8.96
C PRO A 79 -5.10 10.42 9.13
N LYS A 80 -5.50 11.09 8.05
CA LYS A 80 -6.02 12.47 8.04
C LYS A 80 -7.55 12.55 7.92
N PHE A 81 -8.18 11.49 7.43
CA PHE A 81 -9.63 11.41 7.26
C PHE A 81 -10.22 10.23 8.04
N PRO A 82 -11.44 10.36 8.59
CA PRO A 82 -12.14 9.26 9.26
C PRO A 82 -12.79 8.32 8.23
N PHE A 83 -11.98 7.60 7.44
CA PHE A 83 -12.47 6.71 6.38
C PHE A 83 -13.62 5.77 6.79
N PRO A 84 -13.63 5.16 8.00
CA PRO A 84 -14.75 4.35 8.46
C PRO A 84 -16.09 5.11 8.53
N GLU A 85 -16.07 6.42 8.82
CA GLU A 85 -17.27 7.26 8.96
C GLU A 85 -17.72 7.87 7.62
N LEU A 86 -16.79 8.00 6.66
CA LEU A 86 -17.07 8.57 5.34
C LEU A 86 -17.93 7.66 4.44
N CYS A 87 -18.01 6.35 4.77
CA CYS A 87 -18.75 5.34 4.01
C CYS A 87 -18.39 5.30 2.50
N LEU A 88 -17.15 5.66 2.17
CA LEU A 88 -16.61 5.64 0.81
C LEU A 88 -16.44 4.21 0.31
N THR A 89 -17.34 3.75 -0.56
CA THR A 89 -17.34 2.37 -1.06
C THR A 89 -16.56 2.25 -2.36
N PHE A 90 -15.50 1.43 -2.33
CA PHE A 90 -14.67 1.11 -3.49
C PHE A 90 -15.07 -0.23 -4.08
N THR A 91 -15.39 -0.27 -5.37
CA THR A 91 -15.79 -1.50 -6.08
C THR A 91 -14.75 -1.88 -7.11
N TRP A 92 -14.19 -3.08 -6.97
CA TRP A 92 -13.21 -3.65 -7.89
C TRP A 92 -13.66 -5.00 -8.43
N LYS A 93 -13.23 -5.30 -9.65
CA LYS A 93 -13.38 -6.62 -10.28
C LYS A 93 -12.12 -7.45 -10.08
N ASP A 94 -12.30 -8.76 -10.02
CA ASP A 94 -11.19 -9.71 -10.10
C ASP A 94 -10.43 -9.58 -11.44
N ALA A 95 -9.10 -9.67 -11.42
CA ALA A 95 -8.22 -9.51 -12.58
C ALA A 95 -8.22 -10.71 -13.51
N PHE A 96 -8.45 -11.92 -12.98
CA PHE A 96 -8.36 -13.19 -13.71
C PHE A 96 -9.73 -13.71 -14.13
N ASP A 97 -10.78 -13.29 -13.46
CA ASP A 97 -12.14 -13.66 -13.83
C ASP A 97 -12.60 -12.96 -15.12
N LYS A 98 -12.73 -13.75 -16.19
CA LYS A 98 -13.25 -13.29 -17.49
C LYS A 98 -14.78 -13.25 -17.52
N GLY A 99 -15.45 -13.64 -16.43
CA GLY A 99 -16.89 -13.88 -16.38
C GLY A 99 -17.25 -15.20 -17.07
N SER A 100 -18.25 -15.89 -16.54
CA SER A 100 -18.87 -17.04 -17.18
C SER A 100 -20.06 -16.59 -18.03
N LEU A 101 -20.38 -17.34 -19.09
CA LEU A 101 -21.62 -17.17 -19.86
C LEU A 101 -22.88 -17.24 -18.98
N PHE A 102 -22.78 -17.88 -17.80
CA PHE A 102 -23.88 -18.05 -16.84
C PHE A 102 -23.64 -17.37 -15.48
N GLY A 103 -22.56 -16.61 -15.34
CA GLY A 103 -22.20 -15.92 -14.09
C GLY A 103 -21.36 -14.68 -14.37
N GLY A 104 -21.85 -13.51 -14.00
CA GLY A 104 -21.12 -12.24 -14.21
C GLY A 104 -19.76 -12.23 -13.50
N SER A 105 -18.86 -11.35 -13.95
CA SER A 105 -17.54 -11.14 -13.33
C SER A 105 -17.65 -10.91 -11.82
N VAL A 106 -16.86 -11.62 -11.01
CA VAL A 106 -16.77 -11.44 -9.56
C VAL A 106 -16.33 -10.02 -9.26
N LYS A 107 -17.15 -9.32 -8.46
CA LYS A 107 -16.87 -7.96 -7.96
C LYS A 107 -16.96 -7.96 -6.45
N LEU A 108 -16.12 -7.15 -5.82
CA LEU A 108 -16.17 -6.91 -4.39
C LEU A 108 -16.17 -5.39 -4.14
N ALA A 109 -17.16 -4.96 -3.37
CA ALA A 109 -17.36 -3.57 -2.96
C ALA A 109 -17.15 -3.46 -1.44
N LEU A 110 -16.19 -2.65 -1.02
CA LEU A 110 -15.88 -2.43 0.40
C LEU A 110 -15.68 -0.95 0.70
N ALA A 111 -16.23 -0.51 1.83
CA ALA A 111 -15.95 0.82 2.38
C ALA A 111 -14.64 0.82 3.19
N SER A 112 -13.52 0.61 2.49
CA SER A 112 -12.18 0.52 3.11
C SER A 112 -11.12 1.13 2.20
N VAL A 113 -10.39 2.12 2.72
CA VAL A 113 -9.21 2.68 2.05
C VAL A 113 -8.06 1.66 1.96
N GLY A 114 -7.98 0.73 2.91
CA GLY A 114 -7.04 -0.39 2.87
C GLY A 114 -7.30 -1.31 1.67
N TYR A 115 -8.58 -1.54 1.34
CA TYR A 115 -8.96 -2.29 0.14
C TYR A 115 -8.61 -1.54 -1.16
N GLU A 116 -8.89 -0.24 -1.24
CA GLU A 116 -8.48 0.60 -2.38
C GLU A 116 -6.96 0.56 -2.57
N LYS A 117 -6.17 0.81 -1.51
CA LYS A 117 -4.70 0.73 -1.52
C LYS A 117 -4.20 -0.61 -2.06
N THR A 118 -4.78 -1.71 -1.56
CA THR A 118 -4.40 -3.07 -1.98
C THR A 118 -4.64 -3.28 -3.48
N CYS A 119 -5.80 -2.88 -4.00
CA CYS A 119 -6.12 -3.02 -5.42
C CYS A 119 -5.27 -2.11 -6.31
N VAL A 120 -4.96 -0.88 -5.87
CA VAL A 120 -4.08 0.02 -6.59
C VAL A 120 -2.66 -0.54 -6.65
N LEU A 121 -2.14 -1.07 -5.54
CA LEU A 121 -0.81 -1.70 -5.51
C LEU A 121 -0.75 -2.96 -6.37
N PHE A 122 -1.85 -3.72 -6.46
CA PHE A 122 -1.94 -4.84 -7.40
C PHE A 122 -1.78 -4.33 -8.83
N ASN A 123 -2.46 -3.24 -9.19
CA ASN A 123 -2.33 -2.61 -10.51
C ASN A 123 -0.93 -2.04 -10.78
N VAL A 124 -0.22 -1.55 -9.76
CA VAL A 124 1.20 -1.18 -9.86
C VAL A 124 2.04 -2.40 -10.26
N GLY A 125 1.88 -3.53 -9.56
CA GLY A 125 2.60 -4.76 -9.88
C GLY A 125 2.25 -5.32 -11.27
N ALA A 126 0.96 -5.30 -11.61
CA ALA A 126 0.48 -5.74 -12.92
C ALA A 126 1.01 -4.87 -14.07
N LEU A 127 0.94 -3.54 -13.97
CA LEU A 127 1.46 -2.64 -15.01
C LEU A 127 2.99 -2.76 -15.13
N ALA A 128 3.70 -2.85 -14.01
CA ALA A 128 5.15 -3.08 -14.02
C ALA A 128 5.51 -4.40 -14.74
N SER A 129 4.74 -5.48 -14.52
CA SER A 129 4.95 -6.75 -15.23
C SER A 129 4.73 -6.62 -16.75
N GLN A 130 3.74 -5.83 -17.17
CA GLN A 130 3.46 -5.58 -18.59
C GLN A 130 4.59 -4.78 -19.24
N ILE A 131 5.03 -3.68 -18.60
CA ILE A 131 6.16 -2.87 -19.08
C ILE A 131 7.42 -3.73 -19.20
N ALA A 132 7.72 -4.57 -18.20
CA ALA A 132 8.87 -5.45 -18.20
C ALA A 132 8.83 -6.47 -19.35
N SER A 133 7.65 -7.03 -19.64
CA SER A 133 7.46 -8.02 -20.71
C SER A 133 7.60 -7.44 -22.13
N GLU A 134 7.44 -6.13 -22.30
CA GLU A 134 7.55 -5.44 -23.59
C GLU A 134 8.96 -4.90 -23.88
N GLN A 135 9.89 -5.02 -22.94
CA GLN A 135 11.25 -4.55 -23.14
C GLN A 135 11.96 -5.36 -24.22
N ASN A 136 12.76 -4.65 -25.03
CA ASN A 136 13.70 -5.31 -25.94
C ASN A 136 14.91 -5.84 -25.15
N LEU A 137 14.99 -7.15 -25.00
CA LEU A 137 16.03 -7.82 -24.21
C LEU A 137 17.36 -8.00 -24.96
N ASP A 138 17.46 -7.54 -26.20
CA ASP A 138 18.70 -7.54 -26.98
C ASP A 138 19.58 -6.31 -26.71
N ASN A 139 19.13 -5.38 -25.86
CA ASN A 139 19.92 -4.21 -25.44
C ASN A 139 19.94 -4.03 -23.92
N ASP A 140 21.00 -3.36 -23.44
CA ASP A 140 21.27 -3.20 -22.00
C ASP A 140 20.20 -2.41 -21.25
N GLU A 141 19.64 -1.35 -21.86
CA GLU A 141 18.60 -0.54 -21.22
C GLU A 141 17.29 -1.33 -21.04
N GLY A 142 16.92 -2.14 -22.03
CA GLY A 142 15.76 -3.02 -21.95
C GLY A 142 15.92 -4.11 -20.89
N LEU A 143 17.10 -4.75 -20.82
CA LEU A 143 17.44 -5.71 -19.76
C LEU A 143 17.36 -5.07 -18.37
N LYS A 144 17.96 -3.90 -18.19
CA LYS A 144 17.94 -3.15 -16.92
C LYS A 144 16.53 -2.76 -16.51
N THR A 145 15.73 -2.28 -17.46
CA THR A 145 14.35 -1.86 -17.25
C THR A 145 13.44 -3.05 -16.90
N ALA A 146 13.57 -4.16 -17.61
CA ALA A 146 12.84 -5.39 -17.32
C ALA A 146 13.17 -5.92 -15.92
N ALA A 147 14.45 -6.01 -15.57
CA ALA A 147 14.89 -6.46 -14.25
C ALA A 147 14.37 -5.57 -13.12
N LYS A 148 14.37 -4.24 -13.31
CA LYS A 148 13.82 -3.26 -12.36
C LYS A 148 12.32 -3.50 -12.15
N PHE A 149 11.54 -3.60 -13.23
CA PHE A 149 10.09 -3.67 -13.12
C PHE A 149 9.56 -5.04 -12.68
N TYR A 150 10.23 -6.15 -13.02
CA TYR A 150 9.90 -7.44 -12.44
C TYR A 150 10.17 -7.48 -10.92
N GLN A 151 11.26 -6.88 -10.44
CA GLN A 151 11.52 -6.78 -8.99
C GLN A 151 10.52 -5.86 -8.27
N LEU A 152 10.10 -4.76 -8.91
CA LEU A 152 9.02 -3.91 -8.42
C LEU A 152 7.69 -4.68 -8.33
N ALA A 153 7.32 -5.41 -9.38
CA ALA A 153 6.11 -6.21 -9.40
C ALA A 153 6.13 -7.32 -8.33
N SER A 154 7.27 -8.02 -8.20
CA SER A 154 7.48 -9.02 -7.16
C SER A 154 7.30 -8.44 -5.76
N GLY A 155 7.88 -7.26 -5.53
CA GLY A 155 7.75 -6.48 -4.28
C GLY A 155 6.33 -6.06 -3.95
N ALA A 156 5.62 -5.50 -4.93
CA ALA A 156 4.22 -5.09 -4.79
C ALA A 156 3.33 -6.27 -4.38
N PHE A 157 3.43 -7.41 -5.09
CA PHE A 157 2.64 -8.60 -4.77
C PHE A 157 3.03 -9.23 -3.42
N ALA A 158 4.31 -9.23 -3.05
CA ALA A 158 4.76 -9.68 -1.73
C ALA A 158 4.18 -8.81 -0.61
N HIS A 159 4.19 -7.49 -0.77
CA HIS A 159 3.60 -6.59 0.22
C HIS A 159 2.09 -6.81 0.38
N ILE A 160 1.37 -7.06 -0.72
CA ILE A 160 -0.07 -7.39 -0.67
C ILE A 160 -0.29 -8.69 0.11
N LYS A 161 0.52 -9.72 -0.13
CA LYS A 161 0.42 -11.01 0.56
C LYS A 161 0.47 -10.82 2.08
N ASP A 162 1.36 -9.98 2.56
CA ASP A 162 1.60 -9.78 4.00
C ASP A 162 0.58 -8.85 4.66
N THR A 163 -0.11 -8.00 3.88
CA THR A 163 -0.98 -6.94 4.42
C THR A 163 -2.47 -7.14 4.15
N VAL A 164 -2.85 -7.87 3.11
CA VAL A 164 -4.26 -7.95 2.63
C VAL A 164 -5.24 -8.40 3.71
N LEU A 165 -4.89 -9.41 4.51
CA LEU A 165 -5.79 -9.92 5.56
C LEU A 165 -5.99 -8.93 6.72
N SER A 166 -5.00 -8.07 6.97
CA SER A 166 -5.11 -7.01 7.99
C SER A 166 -5.81 -5.76 7.47
N ALA A 167 -5.72 -5.50 6.16
CA ALA A 167 -6.33 -4.34 5.51
C ALA A 167 -7.83 -4.53 5.20
N LEU A 168 -8.30 -5.77 5.13
CA LEU A 168 -9.67 -6.13 4.78
C LEU A 168 -10.38 -6.82 5.96
N ASN A 169 -11.61 -6.38 6.25
CA ASN A 169 -12.48 -7.02 7.24
C ASN A 169 -13.32 -8.18 6.66
N ARG A 170 -12.99 -8.65 5.45
CA ARG A 170 -13.68 -9.70 4.69
C ARG A 170 -12.68 -10.45 3.82
N GLU A 171 -13.08 -11.62 3.33
CA GLU A 171 -12.25 -12.38 2.40
C GLU A 171 -11.98 -11.59 1.11
N PRO A 172 -10.72 -11.56 0.63
CA PRO A 172 -10.35 -10.91 -0.62
C PRO A 172 -10.89 -11.66 -1.84
N THR A 173 -10.95 -10.98 -2.99
CA THR A 173 -11.10 -11.68 -4.29
C THR A 173 -9.88 -12.55 -4.56
N MET A 174 -10.05 -13.59 -5.38
CA MET A 174 -9.03 -14.61 -5.61
C MET A 174 -7.70 -14.02 -6.10
N ASP A 175 -7.77 -13.01 -6.96
CA ASP A 175 -6.59 -12.32 -7.50
C ASP A 175 -5.68 -11.64 -6.46
N ILE A 176 -6.25 -11.09 -5.37
CA ILE A 176 -5.52 -10.44 -4.28
C ILE A 176 -5.41 -11.32 -3.02
N SER A 177 -5.80 -12.59 -3.09
CA SER A 177 -5.59 -13.55 -2.00
C SER A 177 -4.09 -13.79 -1.74
N PRO A 178 -3.66 -14.02 -0.48
CA PRO A 178 -2.26 -14.21 -0.12
C PRO A 178 -1.54 -15.29 -0.95
N GLU A 179 -2.25 -16.37 -1.28
CA GLU A 179 -1.74 -17.47 -2.09
C GLU A 179 -1.45 -17.02 -3.53
N THR A 180 -2.41 -16.32 -4.15
CA THR A 180 -2.30 -15.86 -5.53
C THR A 180 -1.21 -14.82 -5.67
N VAL A 181 -1.21 -13.76 -4.85
CA VAL A 181 -0.17 -12.73 -4.91
C VAL A 181 1.19 -13.24 -4.47
N GLY A 182 1.26 -14.21 -3.55
CA GLY A 182 2.51 -14.90 -3.22
C GLY A 182 3.11 -15.63 -4.43
N THR A 183 2.25 -16.30 -5.20
CA THR A 183 2.65 -16.99 -6.43
C THR A 183 3.08 -16.00 -7.49
N LEU A 184 2.31 -14.92 -7.72
CA LEU A 184 2.68 -13.85 -8.66
C LEU A 184 4.01 -13.20 -8.29
N SER A 185 4.25 -12.96 -7.00
CA SER A 185 5.53 -12.43 -6.52
C SER A 185 6.71 -13.32 -6.90
N GLN A 186 6.55 -14.64 -6.74
CA GLN A 186 7.56 -15.64 -7.10
C GLN A 186 7.77 -15.73 -8.62
N ILE A 187 6.70 -15.66 -9.42
CA ILE A 187 6.77 -15.65 -10.87
C ILE A 187 7.56 -14.43 -11.36
N MET A 188 7.24 -13.23 -10.85
CA MET A 188 7.95 -12.00 -11.20
C MET A 188 9.44 -12.07 -10.80
N LEU A 189 9.76 -12.65 -9.64
CA LEU A 189 11.15 -12.83 -9.21
C LEU A 189 11.93 -13.81 -10.12
N SER A 190 11.28 -14.89 -10.55
CA SER A 190 11.83 -15.84 -11.53
C SER A 190 12.19 -15.15 -12.85
N GLN A 191 11.29 -14.32 -13.38
CA GLN A 191 11.49 -13.57 -14.61
C GLN A 191 12.60 -12.53 -14.47
N ALA A 192 12.71 -11.86 -13.32
CA ALA A 192 13.83 -10.96 -13.04
C ALA A 192 15.18 -11.70 -13.07
N GLN A 193 15.26 -12.88 -12.45
CA GLN A 193 16.48 -13.68 -12.45
C GLN A 193 16.82 -14.16 -13.87
N GLU A 194 15.82 -14.57 -14.66
CA GLU A 194 16.01 -14.92 -16.07
C GLU A 194 16.59 -13.75 -16.88
N VAL A 195 16.15 -12.52 -16.64
CA VAL A 195 16.72 -11.33 -17.30
C VAL A 195 18.21 -11.17 -16.96
N PHE A 196 18.64 -11.48 -15.73
CA PHE A 196 20.07 -11.50 -15.39
C PHE A 196 20.84 -12.64 -16.06
N VAL A 197 20.21 -13.79 -16.30
CA VAL A 197 20.81 -14.89 -17.10
C VAL A 197 21.03 -14.44 -18.54
N LEU A 198 20.04 -13.79 -19.14
CA LEU A 198 20.14 -13.22 -20.49
C LEU A 198 21.26 -12.19 -20.56
N LYS A 199 21.32 -11.25 -19.60
CA LYS A 199 22.40 -10.27 -19.52
C LYS A 199 23.77 -10.91 -19.38
N ALA A 200 23.95 -11.82 -18.43
CA ALA A 200 25.24 -12.49 -18.21
C ALA A 200 25.71 -13.27 -19.45
N THR A 201 24.76 -13.83 -20.21
CA THR A 201 25.04 -14.52 -21.48
C THR A 201 25.45 -13.54 -22.58
N ALA A 202 24.74 -12.41 -22.71
CA ALA A 202 25.05 -11.36 -23.68
C ALA A 202 26.43 -10.71 -23.41
N ASP A 203 26.74 -10.47 -22.13
CA ASP A 203 28.01 -9.92 -21.65
C ASP A 203 29.16 -10.96 -21.73
N LYS A 204 28.88 -12.19 -22.19
CA LYS A 204 29.85 -13.31 -22.27
C LYS A 204 30.59 -13.54 -20.95
N MET A 205 29.86 -13.47 -19.84
CA MET A 205 30.42 -13.79 -18.52
C MET A 205 30.88 -15.26 -18.46
N LYS A 206 31.73 -15.58 -17.48
CA LYS A 206 32.23 -16.95 -17.28
C LYS A 206 31.08 -17.94 -17.17
N ASP A 207 31.18 -19.09 -17.86
CA ASP A 207 30.14 -20.13 -17.85
C ASP A 207 29.74 -20.58 -16.43
N ALA A 208 30.71 -20.66 -15.52
CA ALA A 208 30.47 -21.00 -14.12
C ALA A 208 29.51 -20.00 -13.40
N ILE A 209 29.48 -18.74 -13.83
CA ILE A 209 28.56 -17.72 -13.30
C ILE A 209 27.19 -17.92 -13.94
N VAL A 210 27.14 -18.00 -15.28
CA VAL A 210 25.88 -18.16 -16.02
C VAL A 210 25.13 -19.44 -15.58
N ALA A 211 25.85 -20.55 -15.39
CA ALA A 211 25.28 -21.80 -14.89
C ALA A 211 24.61 -21.63 -13.52
N LYS A 212 25.26 -20.92 -12.58
CA LYS A 212 24.69 -20.66 -11.24
C LYS A 212 23.49 -19.73 -11.28
N LEU A 213 23.51 -18.72 -12.15
CA LEU A 213 22.38 -17.80 -12.33
C LEU A 213 21.17 -18.52 -12.94
N ALA A 214 21.40 -19.34 -13.97
CA ALA A 214 20.37 -20.12 -14.65
C ALA A 214 19.78 -21.19 -13.71
N ASN A 215 20.62 -21.84 -12.91
CA ASN A 215 20.14 -22.81 -11.92
C ASN A 215 19.29 -22.15 -10.82
N GLN A 216 19.62 -20.93 -10.41
CA GLN A 216 18.77 -20.16 -9.49
C GLN A 216 17.44 -19.75 -10.13
N ALA A 217 17.43 -19.39 -11.42
CA ALA A 217 16.19 -19.12 -12.16
C ALA A 217 15.32 -20.38 -12.26
N ALA A 218 15.93 -21.53 -12.54
CA ALA A 218 15.27 -22.82 -12.60
C ALA A 218 14.57 -23.17 -11.28
N ASP A 219 15.24 -22.98 -10.13
CA ASP A 219 14.61 -23.16 -8.82
C ASP A 219 13.39 -22.26 -8.66
N TYR A 220 13.54 -20.96 -8.94
CA TYR A 220 12.45 -20.01 -8.74
C TYR A 220 11.22 -20.37 -9.58
N TYR A 221 11.43 -20.76 -10.85
CA TYR A 221 10.36 -21.27 -11.72
C TYR A 221 9.79 -22.59 -11.23
N GLY A 222 10.62 -23.50 -10.72
CA GLY A 222 10.18 -24.79 -10.18
C GLY A 222 9.31 -24.62 -8.94
N ASP A 223 9.65 -23.68 -8.06
CA ASP A 223 8.86 -23.37 -6.87
C ASP A 223 7.54 -22.66 -7.23
N ALA A 224 7.56 -21.73 -8.20
CA ALA A 224 6.35 -21.15 -8.76
C ALA A 224 5.43 -22.23 -9.37
N PHE A 225 5.99 -23.17 -10.13
CA PHE A 225 5.26 -24.28 -10.73
C PHE A 225 4.57 -25.16 -9.67
N LYS A 226 5.29 -25.55 -8.61
CA LYS A 226 4.72 -26.34 -7.50
C LYS A 226 3.56 -25.62 -6.79
N GLN A 227 3.69 -24.29 -6.63
CA GLN A 227 2.62 -23.47 -6.03
C GLN A 227 1.35 -23.44 -6.88
N CYS A 228 1.50 -23.48 -8.22
CA CYS A 228 0.40 -23.50 -9.18
C CYS A 228 -0.20 -24.90 -9.42
N GLN A 229 0.58 -25.98 -9.24
CA GLN A 229 0.22 -27.32 -9.73
C GLN A 229 -1.14 -27.84 -9.22
N TYR A 230 -1.55 -27.41 -8.03
CA TYR A 230 -2.80 -27.85 -7.38
C TYR A 230 -3.85 -26.74 -7.29
N LYS A 231 -3.64 -25.59 -7.95
CA LYS A 231 -4.47 -24.39 -7.80
C LYS A 231 -4.89 -23.85 -9.17
N GLU A 232 -6.19 -23.74 -9.41
CA GLU A 232 -6.75 -23.17 -10.64
C GLU A 232 -6.95 -21.64 -10.58
N ASN A 233 -6.10 -20.94 -9.82
CA ASN A 233 -6.31 -19.54 -9.47
C ASN A 233 -5.72 -18.54 -10.48
N LEU A 234 -4.95 -19.03 -11.44
CA LEU A 234 -4.25 -18.22 -12.44
C LEU A 234 -4.69 -18.60 -13.87
N PRO A 235 -4.47 -17.73 -14.87
CA PRO A 235 -4.77 -18.05 -16.26
C PRO A 235 -4.12 -19.37 -16.71
N LYS A 236 -4.83 -20.12 -17.56
CA LYS A 236 -4.47 -21.50 -17.95
C LYS A 236 -3.09 -21.60 -18.62
N GLU A 237 -2.65 -20.52 -19.25
CA GLU A 237 -1.35 -20.38 -19.90
C GLU A 237 -0.18 -20.26 -18.91
N VAL A 238 -0.42 -19.90 -17.64
CA VAL A 238 0.67 -19.67 -16.67
C VAL A 238 1.40 -20.97 -16.33
N LEU A 239 0.68 -22.03 -15.97
CA LEU A 239 1.27 -23.30 -15.57
C LEU A 239 2.19 -23.92 -16.65
N PRO A 240 1.76 -24.07 -17.93
CA PRO A 240 2.64 -24.61 -18.96
C PRO A 240 3.84 -23.71 -19.26
N VAL A 241 3.70 -22.38 -19.20
CA VAL A 241 4.84 -21.46 -19.36
C VAL A 241 5.86 -21.64 -18.22
N LEU A 242 5.41 -21.77 -16.97
CA LEU A 242 6.32 -22.01 -15.84
C LEU A 242 7.07 -23.34 -15.97
N ALA A 243 6.37 -24.41 -16.36
CA ALA A 243 6.98 -25.72 -16.61
C ALA A 243 8.03 -25.66 -17.73
N ALA A 244 7.71 -24.98 -18.84
CA ALA A 244 8.62 -24.79 -19.95
C ALA A 244 9.86 -23.99 -19.54
N LYS A 245 9.67 -22.86 -18.86
CA LYS A 245 10.74 -21.99 -18.37
C LYS A 245 11.64 -22.70 -17.36
N HIS A 246 11.07 -23.51 -16.46
CA HIS A 246 11.84 -24.36 -15.54
C HIS A 246 12.80 -25.28 -16.33
N CYS A 247 12.28 -26.05 -17.29
CA CYS A 247 13.11 -26.93 -18.13
C CYS A 247 14.16 -26.15 -18.95
N MET A 248 13.80 -25.01 -19.53
CA MET A 248 14.71 -24.17 -20.31
C MET A 248 15.87 -23.62 -19.46
N MET A 249 15.58 -23.18 -18.23
CA MET A 249 16.61 -22.65 -17.31
C MET A 249 17.52 -23.76 -16.79
N GLN A 250 16.99 -24.96 -16.51
CA GLN A 250 17.81 -26.14 -16.18
C GLN A 250 18.72 -26.52 -17.35
N ALA A 251 18.20 -26.59 -18.57
CA ALA A 251 19.00 -26.90 -19.75
C ALA A 251 20.08 -25.85 -20.02
N THR A 252 19.77 -24.57 -19.77
CA THR A 252 20.76 -23.47 -19.86
C THR A 252 21.85 -23.63 -18.80
N ALA A 253 21.50 -24.00 -17.57
CA ALA A 253 22.46 -24.27 -16.51
C ALA A 253 23.40 -25.43 -16.88
N GLU A 254 22.85 -26.54 -17.38
CA GLU A 254 23.62 -27.71 -17.81
C GLU A 254 24.52 -27.42 -19.01
N LEU A 255 24.05 -26.65 -19.99
CA LEU A 255 24.86 -26.22 -21.15
C LEU A 255 26.09 -25.41 -20.72
N HIS A 256 25.94 -24.46 -19.81
CA HIS A 256 27.08 -23.68 -19.33
C HIS A 256 27.98 -24.49 -18.39
N GLN A 257 27.41 -25.37 -17.57
CA GLN A 257 28.21 -26.25 -16.72
C GLN A 257 28.99 -27.29 -17.54
N SER A 258 28.46 -27.77 -18.67
CA SER A 258 29.18 -28.67 -19.58
C SER A 258 30.39 -27.97 -20.23
N ALA A 259 30.25 -26.69 -20.59
CA ALA A 259 31.37 -25.90 -21.09
C ALA A 259 32.49 -25.74 -20.04
N LEU A 260 32.14 -25.62 -18.75
CA LEU A 260 33.11 -25.63 -17.65
C LEU A 260 33.78 -27.01 -17.48
N ALA A 261 33.04 -28.11 -17.65
CA ALA A 261 33.58 -29.46 -17.59
C ALA A 261 34.62 -29.69 -18.71
N ASN A 262 34.31 -29.23 -19.92
CA ASN A 262 35.24 -29.22 -21.06
C ASN A 262 36.53 -28.45 -20.75
N GLN A 263 36.42 -27.23 -20.21
CA GLN A 263 37.59 -26.43 -19.80
C GLN A 263 38.47 -27.14 -18.75
N LYS A 264 37.87 -28.00 -17.92
CA LYS A 264 38.54 -28.83 -16.92
C LYS A 264 38.97 -30.20 -17.45
N LYS A 265 38.81 -30.47 -18.74
CA LYS A 265 39.10 -31.75 -19.42
C LYS A 265 38.33 -32.95 -18.84
N LYS A 266 37.11 -32.70 -18.34
CA LYS A 266 36.16 -33.74 -17.91
C LYS A 266 35.16 -33.98 -19.04
N PHE A 267 35.59 -34.67 -20.09
CA PHE A 267 34.83 -34.82 -21.33
C PHE A 267 33.60 -35.73 -21.16
N GLY A 268 33.69 -36.75 -20.30
CA GLY A 268 32.55 -37.58 -19.94
C GLY A 268 31.45 -36.77 -19.26
N GLU A 269 31.82 -35.90 -18.30
CA GLU A 269 30.88 -34.99 -17.62
C GLU A 269 30.25 -33.99 -18.60
N GLU A 270 31.03 -33.42 -19.54
CA GLU A 270 30.49 -32.55 -20.59
C GLU A 270 29.37 -33.24 -21.38
N ILE A 271 29.61 -34.47 -21.85
CA ILE A 271 28.63 -35.23 -22.63
C ILE A 271 27.39 -35.55 -21.78
N ALA A 272 27.56 -36.01 -20.54
CA ALA A 272 26.44 -36.34 -19.65
C ALA A 272 25.52 -35.14 -19.42
N ARG A 273 26.09 -33.96 -19.15
CA ARG A 273 25.34 -32.71 -18.95
C ARG A 273 24.63 -32.25 -20.22
N LEU A 274 25.29 -32.33 -21.37
CA LEU A 274 24.68 -31.99 -22.65
C LEU A 274 23.53 -32.94 -23.03
N GLN A 275 23.65 -34.24 -22.71
CA GLN A 275 22.55 -35.20 -22.88
C GLN A 275 21.35 -34.83 -22.00
N HIS A 276 21.58 -34.50 -20.73
CA HIS A 276 20.53 -34.03 -19.82
C HIS A 276 19.86 -32.74 -20.35
N ALA A 277 20.66 -31.77 -20.82
CA ALA A 277 20.14 -30.54 -21.44
C ALA A 277 19.28 -30.83 -22.68
N THR A 278 19.67 -31.79 -23.54
CA THR A 278 18.89 -32.22 -24.70
C THR A 278 17.54 -32.83 -24.28
N GLU A 279 17.50 -33.66 -23.23
CA GLU A 279 16.25 -34.25 -22.73
C GLU A 279 15.27 -33.19 -22.19
N LEU A 280 15.79 -32.22 -21.44
CA LEU A 280 15.02 -31.10 -20.91
C LEU A 280 14.42 -30.23 -22.02
N VAL A 281 15.23 -29.86 -23.02
CA VAL A 281 14.75 -29.05 -24.16
C VAL A 281 13.80 -29.83 -25.06
N LYS A 282 14.02 -31.14 -25.26
CA LYS A 282 13.08 -32.01 -25.98
C LYS A 282 11.72 -32.10 -25.27
N THR A 283 11.74 -32.17 -23.94
CA THR A 283 10.51 -32.14 -23.13
C THR A 283 9.78 -30.81 -23.30
N ALA A 284 10.49 -29.68 -23.23
CA ALA A 284 9.90 -28.37 -23.47
C ALA A 284 9.34 -28.22 -24.89
N ALA A 285 10.08 -28.67 -25.90
CA ALA A 285 9.69 -28.60 -27.31
C ALA A 285 8.51 -29.49 -27.69
N SER A 286 8.28 -30.59 -26.97
CA SER A 286 7.20 -31.54 -27.30
C SER A 286 5.91 -31.32 -26.51
N ARG A 287 6.00 -30.71 -25.31
CA ARG A 287 4.85 -30.51 -24.43
C ARG A 287 4.35 -29.07 -24.39
N TYR A 288 5.20 -28.10 -24.74
CA TYR A 288 4.94 -26.67 -24.54
C TYR A 288 5.33 -25.80 -25.74
N ASP A 289 5.38 -26.36 -26.95
CA ASP A 289 5.69 -25.67 -28.21
C ASP A 289 4.72 -24.52 -28.52
N GLU A 290 3.45 -24.64 -28.13
CA GLU A 290 2.47 -23.55 -28.24
C GLU A 290 2.85 -22.31 -27.43
N TYR A 291 3.66 -22.47 -26.37
CA TYR A 291 3.95 -21.42 -25.40
C TYR A 291 5.37 -20.89 -25.48
N VAL A 292 6.36 -21.69 -25.90
CA VAL A 292 7.78 -21.29 -25.94
C VAL A 292 8.46 -21.73 -27.23
N ASN A 293 9.43 -20.92 -27.68
CA ASN A 293 10.34 -21.32 -28.75
C ASN A 293 11.71 -21.67 -28.16
N VAL A 294 12.10 -22.94 -28.30
CA VAL A 294 13.37 -23.47 -27.79
C VAL A 294 14.36 -23.85 -28.89
N LYS A 295 14.06 -23.53 -30.16
CA LYS A 295 14.84 -23.97 -31.32
C LYS A 295 16.31 -23.58 -31.21
N ASP A 296 16.60 -22.31 -30.94
CA ASP A 296 17.98 -21.82 -30.88
C ASP A 296 18.78 -22.45 -29.74
N LEU A 297 18.13 -22.68 -28.59
CA LEU A 297 18.74 -23.37 -27.45
C LEU A 297 19.01 -24.85 -27.78
N SER A 298 18.03 -25.53 -28.39
CA SER A 298 18.16 -26.91 -28.87
C SER A 298 19.31 -27.06 -29.86
N ASP A 299 19.38 -26.18 -30.87
CA ASP A 299 20.41 -26.21 -31.90
C ASP A 299 21.81 -25.92 -31.32
N LYS A 300 21.90 -25.07 -30.29
CA LYS A 300 23.16 -24.81 -29.58
C LYS A 300 23.62 -26.04 -28.77
N ILE A 301 22.72 -26.67 -28.01
CA ILE A 301 23.02 -27.87 -27.22
C ILE A 301 23.40 -29.03 -28.14
N ASN A 302 22.64 -29.29 -29.21
CA ASN A 302 22.89 -30.41 -30.11
C ASN A 302 24.21 -30.26 -30.87
N ARG A 303 24.59 -29.04 -31.27
CA ARG A 303 25.91 -28.77 -31.87
C ARG A 303 27.05 -29.07 -30.89
N ALA A 304 26.94 -28.60 -29.65
CA ALA A 304 27.93 -28.88 -28.61
C ALA A 304 28.02 -30.39 -28.32
N LEU A 305 26.89 -31.07 -28.19
CA LEU A 305 26.85 -32.51 -27.92
C LEU A 305 27.46 -33.34 -29.04
N THR A 306 27.18 -32.98 -30.30
CA THR A 306 27.74 -33.68 -31.47
C THR A 306 29.25 -33.51 -31.53
N ALA A 307 29.76 -32.30 -31.25
CA ALA A 307 31.20 -32.05 -31.20
C ALA A 307 31.88 -32.82 -30.06
N ALA A 308 31.33 -32.73 -28.83
CA ALA A 308 31.89 -33.39 -27.66
C ALA A 308 31.92 -34.92 -27.82
N LYS A 309 30.84 -35.53 -28.34
CA LYS A 309 30.79 -36.97 -28.63
C LYS A 309 31.82 -37.38 -29.66
N LYS A 310 31.93 -36.64 -30.77
CA LYS A 310 32.94 -36.92 -31.79
C LYS A 310 34.34 -36.89 -31.17
N ASP A 311 34.71 -35.84 -30.46
CA ASP A 311 36.06 -35.75 -29.90
C ASP A 311 36.31 -36.83 -28.83
N ASN A 312 35.31 -37.18 -28.02
CA ASN A 312 35.44 -38.25 -27.04
C ASN A 312 35.57 -39.65 -27.68
N ASP A 313 34.80 -39.93 -28.74
CA ASP A 313 34.80 -41.23 -29.42
C ASP A 313 36.09 -41.48 -30.21
N PHE A 314 36.76 -40.42 -30.70
CA PHE A 314 37.99 -40.54 -31.50
C PHE A 314 39.28 -40.25 -30.73
N ILE A 315 39.22 -39.41 -29.69
CA ILE A 315 40.42 -38.88 -29.01
C ILE A 315 40.47 -39.32 -27.55
N TYR A 316 39.50 -38.89 -26.74
CA TYR A 316 39.66 -38.94 -25.27
C TYR A 316 39.23 -40.26 -24.62
N HIS A 317 38.19 -40.91 -25.17
CA HIS A 317 37.58 -42.13 -24.62
C HIS A 317 37.22 -42.01 -23.12
N ASP A 318 36.84 -40.81 -22.69
CA ASP A 318 36.46 -40.55 -21.30
C ASP A 318 35.10 -41.18 -21.01
N ARG A 319 34.95 -41.77 -19.81
CA ARG A 319 33.72 -42.47 -19.44
C ARG A 319 32.63 -41.46 -19.14
N VAL A 320 31.49 -41.58 -19.83
CA VAL A 320 30.29 -40.76 -19.55
C VAL A 320 29.65 -41.23 -18.23
N PRO A 321 29.61 -40.39 -17.18
CA PRO A 321 28.94 -40.71 -15.91
C PRO A 321 27.42 -40.63 -16.05
N GLU A 322 26.68 -41.20 -15.08
CA GLU A 322 25.24 -40.99 -14.99
C GLU A 322 24.93 -39.63 -14.37
N VAL A 323 23.78 -39.03 -14.74
CA VAL A 323 23.37 -37.69 -14.26
C VAL A 323 23.32 -37.62 -12.73
N LYS A 324 22.92 -38.69 -12.06
CA LYS A 324 22.84 -38.76 -10.59
C LYS A 324 24.20 -38.69 -9.88
N ASP A 325 25.28 -39.04 -10.60
CA ASP A 325 26.64 -39.05 -10.07
C ASP A 325 27.35 -37.70 -10.31
N LEU A 326 26.69 -36.76 -11.02
CA LEU A 326 27.23 -35.43 -11.29
C LEU A 326 27.15 -34.53 -10.05
N GLU A 327 28.18 -33.69 -9.88
CA GLU A 327 28.15 -32.61 -8.90
C GLU A 327 26.99 -31.64 -9.21
N HIS A 328 26.26 -31.25 -8.17
CA HIS A 328 25.17 -30.29 -8.29
C HIS A 328 25.70 -28.92 -8.70
N ILE A 329 25.01 -28.27 -9.63
CA ILE A 329 25.30 -26.90 -10.03
C ILE A 329 25.00 -25.98 -8.84
N GLY A 330 25.91 -25.07 -8.51
CA GLY A 330 25.67 -24.05 -7.49
C GLY A 330 24.53 -23.11 -7.89
N LYS A 331 24.13 -22.22 -6.97
CA LYS A 331 23.04 -21.27 -7.17
C LYS A 331 23.51 -19.87 -6.81
N ALA A 332 23.09 -18.86 -7.57
CA ALA A 332 23.39 -17.46 -7.29
C ALA A 332 22.18 -16.59 -7.65
N SER A 333 21.66 -15.84 -6.68
CA SER A 333 20.57 -14.88 -6.90
C SER A 333 21.13 -13.46 -7.02
N LEU A 334 20.67 -12.73 -8.04
CA LEU A 334 20.97 -11.30 -8.23
C LEU A 334 19.72 -10.43 -8.05
N VAL A 335 18.61 -11.04 -7.63
CA VAL A 335 17.30 -10.39 -7.57
C VAL A 335 16.72 -10.45 -6.18
N LYS A 336 15.91 -9.44 -5.85
CA LYS A 336 15.10 -9.40 -4.64
C LYS A 336 13.76 -8.73 -4.93
N ALA A 337 12.74 -9.12 -4.19
CA ALA A 337 11.48 -8.39 -4.17
C ALA A 337 11.74 -6.98 -3.62
N THR A 338 11.37 -5.93 -4.38
CA THR A 338 11.59 -4.55 -3.95
C THR A 338 10.67 -4.23 -2.77
N ALA A 339 11.22 -3.78 -1.64
CA ALA A 339 10.42 -3.39 -0.49
C ALA A 339 9.51 -2.21 -0.83
N VAL A 340 8.22 -2.31 -0.50
CA VAL A 340 7.26 -1.22 -0.64
C VAL A 340 7.44 -0.27 0.53
N GLN A 341 8.02 0.90 0.27
CA GLN A 341 8.22 1.98 1.23
C GLN A 341 7.76 3.28 0.58
N THR A 342 6.79 3.96 1.18
CA THR A 342 6.26 5.21 0.64
C THR A 342 7.22 6.38 0.92
N PRO A 343 7.37 7.35 -0.01
CA PRO A 343 6.74 7.39 -1.33
C PRO A 343 7.41 6.47 -2.36
N LEU A 344 6.61 5.81 -3.20
CA LEU A 344 7.07 5.01 -4.34
C LEU A 344 7.22 5.84 -5.62
N SER A 345 6.43 6.88 -5.76
CA SER A 345 6.42 7.78 -6.91
C SER A 345 7.62 8.74 -6.87
N GLN A 346 8.08 9.14 -8.04
CA GLN A 346 9.12 10.16 -8.16
C GLN A 346 8.54 11.54 -7.83
N LYS A 347 9.28 12.33 -7.04
CA LYS A 347 8.89 13.71 -6.67
C LYS A 347 7.49 13.80 -6.05
N PHE A 348 7.15 12.84 -5.20
CA PHE A 348 5.89 12.83 -4.47
C PHE A 348 5.71 14.11 -3.65
N SER A 349 4.51 14.66 -3.67
CA SER A 349 4.06 15.78 -2.85
C SER A 349 2.69 15.44 -2.31
N ASP A 350 2.54 15.45 -0.99
CA ASP A 350 1.28 15.17 -0.34
C ASP A 350 0.33 16.37 -0.48
N LEU A 351 -0.79 16.16 -1.19
CA LEU A 351 -1.82 17.18 -1.38
C LEU A 351 -2.40 17.72 -0.06
N PHE A 352 -2.31 16.95 1.03
CA PHE A 352 -2.85 17.28 2.34
C PHE A 352 -1.75 17.47 3.39
N GLU A 353 -0.51 17.77 3.01
CA GLU A 353 0.64 17.83 3.93
C GLU A 353 0.36 18.64 5.21
N LYS A 354 -0.29 19.80 5.06
CA LYS A 354 -0.65 20.72 6.16
C LYS A 354 -1.77 20.21 7.07
N MET A 355 -2.55 19.24 6.62
CA MET A 355 -3.70 18.72 7.34
C MET A 355 -3.24 17.82 8.50
N VAL A 356 -3.70 18.16 9.71
CA VAL A 356 -3.31 17.48 10.95
C VAL A 356 -3.98 16.09 11.03
N PRO A 357 -3.24 15.01 11.33
CA PRO A 357 -3.81 13.67 11.51
C PRO A 357 -4.92 13.59 12.57
N MET A 358 -5.92 12.73 12.35
CA MET A 358 -7.09 12.57 13.23
C MET A 358 -6.70 12.19 14.66
N ALA A 359 -5.71 11.32 14.82
CA ALA A 359 -5.22 10.92 16.14
C ALA A 359 -4.70 12.12 16.97
N VAL A 360 -4.08 13.09 16.31
CA VAL A 360 -3.60 14.32 16.97
C VAL A 360 -4.79 15.22 17.32
N GLN A 361 -5.75 15.40 16.41
CA GLN A 361 -6.96 16.19 16.67
C GLN A 361 -7.75 15.65 17.87
N GLN A 362 -7.97 14.34 17.92
CA GLN A 362 -8.64 13.66 19.02
C GLN A 362 -7.86 13.82 20.34
N SER A 363 -6.53 13.69 20.30
CA SER A 363 -5.68 13.87 21.48
C SER A 363 -5.73 15.30 22.03
N VAL A 364 -5.73 16.31 21.15
CA VAL A 364 -5.85 17.72 21.54
C VAL A 364 -7.22 18.01 22.15
N SER A 365 -8.30 17.51 21.54
CA SER A 365 -9.66 17.65 22.07
C SER A 365 -9.79 17.04 23.47
N ALA A 366 -9.28 15.81 23.66
CA ALA A 366 -9.27 15.14 24.96
C ALA A 366 -8.43 15.92 26.01
N ALA A 367 -7.28 16.46 25.61
CA ALA A 367 -6.46 17.29 26.50
C ALA A 367 -7.18 18.57 26.93
N ASN A 368 -7.87 19.24 26.00
CA ASN A 368 -8.64 20.45 26.29
C ASN A 368 -9.82 20.18 27.25
N SER A 369 -10.54 19.07 27.06
CA SER A 369 -11.61 18.65 27.97
C SER A 369 -11.07 18.41 29.39
N ARG A 370 -9.98 17.64 29.53
CA ARG A 370 -9.35 17.38 30.84
C ARG A 370 -8.83 18.66 31.51
N LYS A 371 -8.28 19.59 30.73
CA LYS A 371 -7.86 20.90 31.21
C LYS A 371 -9.07 21.69 31.74
N ALA A 372 -10.15 21.75 30.98
CA ALA A 372 -11.38 22.44 31.39
C ALA A 372 -11.95 21.86 32.69
N ASP A 373 -12.05 20.53 32.79
CA ASP A 373 -12.54 19.85 33.99
C ASP A 373 -11.67 20.15 35.21
N THR A 374 -10.35 20.14 35.04
CA THR A 374 -9.41 20.45 36.12
C THR A 374 -9.56 21.89 36.59
N VAL A 375 -9.60 22.84 35.65
CA VAL A 375 -9.76 24.26 35.96
C VAL A 375 -11.10 24.51 36.65
N ASN A 376 -12.19 23.98 36.11
CA ASN A 376 -13.54 24.15 36.66
C ASN A 376 -13.65 23.54 38.06
N ARG A 377 -13.08 22.35 38.28
CA ARG A 377 -13.07 21.69 39.60
C ARG A 377 -12.30 22.51 40.63
N LEU A 378 -11.13 23.04 40.27
CA LEU A 378 -10.32 23.87 41.16
C LEU A 378 -11.04 25.18 41.50
N ILE A 379 -11.60 25.86 40.49
CA ILE A 379 -12.40 27.09 40.70
C ILE A 379 -13.61 26.80 41.58
N GLY A 380 -14.34 25.71 41.33
CA GLY A 380 -15.49 25.29 42.12
C GLY A 380 -15.12 25.04 43.59
N SER A 381 -14.06 24.26 43.82
CA SER A 381 -13.56 23.95 45.17
C SER A 381 -13.14 25.22 45.92
N MET A 382 -12.45 26.15 45.25
CA MET A 382 -12.04 27.42 45.85
C MET A 382 -13.25 28.29 46.21
N ARG A 383 -14.27 28.34 45.35
CA ARG A 383 -15.51 29.08 45.62
C ARG A 383 -16.29 28.49 46.78
N GLU A 384 -16.45 27.16 46.82
CA GLU A 384 -17.11 26.46 47.92
C GLU A 384 -16.40 26.69 49.26
N ALA A 385 -15.07 26.53 49.29
CA ALA A 385 -14.28 26.77 50.49
C ALA A 385 -14.36 28.23 50.95
N THR A 386 -14.29 29.19 50.01
CA THR A 386 -14.45 30.62 50.32
C THR A 386 -15.83 30.92 50.88
N ASN A 387 -16.89 30.37 50.28
CA ASN A 387 -18.26 30.55 50.74
C ASN A 387 -18.48 29.92 52.12
N LEU A 388 -17.93 28.73 52.37
CA LEU A 388 -17.98 28.08 53.67
C LEU A 388 -17.26 28.91 54.73
N CYS A 389 -16.03 29.34 54.46
CA CYS A 389 -15.28 30.21 55.37
C CYS A 389 -16.05 31.51 55.66
N ASN A 390 -16.59 32.18 54.64
CA ASN A 390 -17.38 33.39 54.81
C ASN A 390 -18.64 33.13 55.65
N GLY A 391 -19.34 32.01 55.42
CA GLY A 391 -20.52 31.61 56.18
C GLY A 391 -20.20 31.32 57.64
N VAL A 392 -19.11 30.59 57.92
CA VAL A 392 -18.63 30.30 59.27
C VAL A 392 -18.23 31.58 59.99
N LEU A 393 -17.42 32.44 59.37
CA LEU A 393 -17.01 33.72 59.97
C LEU A 393 -18.22 34.60 60.29
N ALA A 394 -19.19 34.70 59.38
CA ALA A 394 -20.44 35.43 59.61
C ALA A 394 -21.25 34.86 60.78
N SER A 395 -21.35 33.52 60.89
CA SER A 395 -22.08 32.86 61.99
C SER A 395 -21.45 33.10 63.37
N LEU A 396 -20.15 33.38 63.41
CA LEU A 396 -19.39 33.70 64.62
C LEU A 396 -19.26 35.22 64.85
N ASN A 397 -19.93 36.04 64.04
CA ASN A 397 -19.82 37.50 64.02
C ASN A 397 -18.36 38.00 63.85
N LEU A 398 -17.52 37.24 63.14
CA LEU A 398 -16.12 37.62 62.90
C LEU A 398 -15.95 38.28 61.53
N PRO A 399 -15.07 39.31 61.41
CA PRO A 399 -14.22 39.87 62.47
C PRO A 399 -14.89 40.95 63.34
N ALA A 400 -16.16 41.29 63.09
CA ALA A 400 -16.87 42.40 63.76
C ALA A 400 -16.84 42.32 65.30
N ALA A 401 -16.98 41.12 65.87
CA ALA A 401 -16.96 40.88 67.32
C ALA A 401 -15.60 41.21 67.99
N LEU A 402 -14.49 41.22 67.22
CA LEU A 402 -13.17 41.61 67.72
C LEU A 402 -12.92 43.11 67.55
N GLU A 403 -13.58 43.73 66.59
CA GLU A 403 -13.42 45.15 66.25
C GLU A 403 -14.35 46.05 67.09
N ASP A 404 -15.47 45.51 67.57
CA ASP A 404 -16.45 46.23 68.38
C ASP A 404 -16.04 46.32 69.87
N LEU A 405 -15.04 47.15 70.16
CA LEU A 405 -14.51 47.35 71.51
C LEU A 405 -15.40 48.20 72.42
N SER A 406 -16.27 49.04 71.84
CA SER A 406 -17.05 50.05 72.58
C SER A 406 -18.57 49.96 72.42
N GLY A 407 -19.10 49.19 71.46
CA GLY A 407 -20.55 49.03 71.23
C GLY A 407 -21.25 50.24 70.59
N ASP A 408 -20.56 51.37 70.45
CA ASP A 408 -21.12 52.66 69.99
C ASP A 408 -20.78 53.02 68.53
N ALA A 409 -19.97 52.23 67.83
CA ALA A 409 -19.52 52.52 66.46
C ALA A 409 -19.61 51.30 65.53
N VAL A 410 -19.83 51.54 64.23
CA VAL A 410 -19.86 50.45 63.24
C VAL A 410 -18.46 49.85 63.07
N PRO A 411 -18.29 48.52 63.19
CA PRO A 411 -17.00 47.87 62.98
C PRO A 411 -16.35 48.19 61.64
N GLN A 412 -15.03 48.33 61.63
CA GLN A 412 -14.26 48.77 60.47
C GLN A 412 -14.45 47.84 59.25
N SER A 413 -14.47 46.52 59.46
CA SER A 413 -14.69 45.53 58.41
C SER A 413 -16.05 45.64 57.72
N ILE A 414 -17.09 46.07 58.45
CA ILE A 414 -18.43 46.30 57.90
C ILE A 414 -18.47 47.60 57.08
N LEU A 415 -17.80 48.67 57.56
CA LEU A 415 -17.66 49.92 56.82
C LEU A 415 -16.92 49.72 55.50
N GLU A 416 -15.85 48.92 55.49
CA GLU A 416 -15.09 48.60 54.27
C GLU A 416 -15.94 47.82 53.27
N LYS A 417 -16.67 46.79 53.72
CA LYS A 417 -17.62 46.05 52.88
C LYS A 417 -18.72 46.95 52.33
N SER A 418 -19.27 47.84 53.15
CA SER A 418 -20.28 48.83 52.72
C SER A 418 -19.75 49.73 51.61
N ARG A 419 -18.54 50.29 51.78
CA ARG A 419 -17.89 51.12 50.75
C ARG A 419 -17.64 50.33 49.46
N ALA A 420 -17.19 49.08 49.55
CA ALA A 420 -16.96 48.24 48.38
C ALA A 420 -18.26 47.98 47.58
N VAL A 421 -19.37 47.71 48.26
CA VAL A 421 -20.69 47.54 47.61
C VAL A 421 -21.15 48.83 46.94
N VAL A 422 -21.00 49.99 47.61
CA VAL A 422 -21.34 51.30 47.03
C VAL A 422 -20.48 51.60 45.80
N GLN A 423 -19.18 51.29 45.82
CA GLN A 423 -18.29 51.46 44.67
C GLN A 423 -18.68 50.58 43.47
N GLN A 424 -19.30 49.41 43.71
CA GLN A 424 -19.81 48.53 42.65
C GLN A 424 -21.19 48.95 42.11
N GLY A 425 -21.69 50.13 42.51
CA GLY A 425 -22.98 50.69 42.08
C GLY A 425 -24.15 50.34 43.01
N GLY A 426 -23.87 49.72 44.16
CA GLY A 426 -24.85 49.47 45.21
C GLY A 426 -26.04 48.62 44.75
N LEU A 427 -27.21 48.91 45.30
CA LEU A 427 -28.44 48.19 44.99
C LEU A 427 -28.87 48.35 43.53
N GLN A 428 -28.66 49.54 42.96
CA GLN A 428 -29.10 49.88 41.60
C GLN A 428 -28.49 48.94 40.55
N SER A 429 -27.22 48.56 40.70
CA SER A 429 -26.57 47.60 39.79
C SER A 429 -27.24 46.23 39.82
N ILE A 430 -27.69 45.75 41.00
CA ILE A 430 -28.40 44.47 41.13
C ILE A 430 -29.80 44.58 40.52
N GLU A 431 -30.52 45.67 40.80
CA GLU A 431 -31.85 45.92 40.23
C GLU A 431 -31.83 45.99 38.70
N GLN A 432 -30.79 46.62 38.13
CA GLN A 432 -30.60 46.67 36.69
C GLN A 432 -30.36 45.28 36.10
N LEU A 433 -29.48 44.47 36.70
CA LEU A 433 -29.25 43.09 36.23
C LEU A 433 -30.52 42.22 36.31
N ILE A 434 -31.33 42.39 37.36
CA ILE A 434 -32.61 41.69 37.50
C ILE A 434 -33.60 42.16 36.42
N LYS A 435 -33.64 43.47 36.11
CA LYS A 435 -34.50 44.04 35.08
C LYS A 435 -34.14 43.57 33.67
N ASP A 436 -32.85 43.42 33.37
CA ASP A 436 -32.37 43.03 32.04
C ASP A 436 -32.54 41.53 31.78
N LEU A 437 -32.60 40.70 32.82
CA LEU A 437 -32.63 39.24 32.69
C LEU A 437 -33.84 38.71 31.87
N PRO A 438 -35.08 39.17 32.06
CA PRO A 438 -36.22 38.78 31.23
C PRO A 438 -36.07 39.23 29.77
N GLU A 439 -35.51 40.42 29.52
CA GLU A 439 -35.31 40.95 28.17
C GLU A 439 -34.29 40.10 27.38
N LEU A 440 -33.19 39.71 28.03
CA LEU A 440 -32.18 38.81 27.44
C LEU A 440 -32.76 37.42 27.14
N LEU A 441 -33.60 36.89 28.04
CA LEU A 441 -34.30 35.63 27.81
C LEU A 441 -35.26 35.74 26.64
N GLN A 442 -36.05 36.81 26.58
CA GLN A 442 -37.03 37.05 25.53
C GLN A 442 -36.34 37.18 24.16
N ARG A 443 -35.24 37.93 24.08
CA ARG A 443 -34.43 38.04 22.85
C ARG A 443 -33.93 36.67 22.37
N ASN A 444 -33.45 35.81 23.27
CA ASN A 444 -33.03 34.47 22.90
C ASN A 444 -34.19 33.58 22.39
N ARG A 445 -35.39 33.75 22.97
CA ARG A 445 -36.61 33.06 22.49
C ARG A 445 -37.00 33.54 21.10
N GLU A 446 -37.01 34.85 20.86
CA GLU A 446 -37.35 35.44 19.56
C GLU A 446 -36.41 34.95 18.46
N ILE A 447 -35.10 34.92 18.73
CA ILE A 447 -34.11 34.38 17.78
C ILE A 447 -34.40 32.91 17.47
N LEU A 448 -34.72 32.10 18.49
CA LEU A 448 -35.04 30.69 18.29
C LEU A 448 -36.33 30.51 17.49
N ASP A 449 -37.38 31.26 17.82
CA ASP A 449 -38.68 31.19 17.17
C ASP A 449 -38.58 31.63 15.70
N GLU A 450 -37.80 32.67 15.39
CA GLU A 450 -37.54 33.13 14.02
C GLU A 450 -36.82 32.06 13.19
N VAL A 451 -35.80 31.42 13.77
CA VAL A 451 -35.07 30.31 13.12
C VAL A 451 -36.01 29.13 12.86
N MET A 452 -36.81 28.72 13.86
CA MET A 452 -37.76 27.60 13.73
C MET A 452 -38.88 27.89 12.73
N HIS A 453 -39.39 29.13 12.69
CA HIS A 453 -40.41 29.55 11.73
C HIS A 453 -39.89 29.51 10.30
N THR A 454 -38.64 29.93 10.07
CA THR A 454 -37.97 29.87 8.77
C THR A 454 -37.86 28.43 8.26
N PHE A 455 -37.54 27.47 9.13
CA PHE A 455 -37.52 26.03 8.79
C PHE A 455 -38.92 25.43 8.53
N THR A 456 -39.99 26.06 9.01
CA THR A 456 -41.37 25.57 8.84
C THR A 456 -42.03 26.10 7.56
N ILE A 457 -41.64 27.30 7.10
CA ILE A 457 -42.18 27.95 5.90
C ILE A 457 -41.50 27.46 4.61
N TYR A 458 -40.24 27.03 4.68
CA TYR A 458 -39.50 26.46 3.56
C TYR A 458 -39.14 24.99 3.84
N PRO A 459 -40.03 24.02 3.54
CA PRO A 459 -39.74 22.59 3.65
C PRO A 459 -38.65 22.12 2.69
#